data_AF-A0A645G7E8-F1
#
_entry.id   AF-A0A645G7E8-F1
#
_cell.length_a   1.000
_cell.length_b   1.000
_cell.length_c   1.000
_cell.angle_alpha   90.00
_cell.angle_beta   90.00
_cell.angle_gamma   90.00
#
_symmetry.space_group_name_H-M   'P 1'
#
loop_
_entity.id
_entity.type
_entity.pdbx_description
1 polymer ?
#
loop_
_entity_poly.entity_id
_entity_poly.type
_entity_poly.pdbx_seq_one_letter_code
_entity_poly.pdbx_strand_id
1 'polypeptide(L)'
;MYLQVEDGIIKDVKFKTFGCGAAIATSSMATELVKGKTLDEALKLTNQAVVEALGGLPPVKIHCSLLAEQAIKAAIEDYLEKHPQVAGPVDIGRFRQAVGDGLNGGFADN
;
A
#
# COMPACT_ATOMS: atom_id res chain seq x y z
N MET A 1 -0.20 -2.41 -7.70
CA MET A 1 0.29 -1.02 -7.91
C MET A 1 1.66 -1.10 -8.57
N TYR A 2 2.11 -0.02 -9.20
CA TYR A 2 3.43 0.09 -9.82
C TYR A 2 4.21 1.17 -9.08
N LEU A 3 5.43 0.85 -8.64
CA LEU A 3 6.31 1.78 -7.93
C LEU A 3 7.57 1.98 -8.77
N GLN A 4 8.02 3.22 -8.86
CA GLN A 4 9.33 3.58 -9.37
C GLN A 4 10.17 4.07 -8.19
N VAL A 5 11.25 3.33 -7.90
CA VAL A 5 12.14 3.59 -6.77
C VAL A 5 13.52 3.91 -7.32
N GLU A 6 14.11 5.00 -6.86
CA GLU A 6 15.46 5.42 -7.18
C GLU A 6 16.19 5.68 -5.85
N ASP A 7 17.36 5.07 -5.66
CA ASP A 7 18.19 5.21 -4.45
C ASP A 7 17.43 4.93 -3.13
N GLY A 8 16.46 4.00 -3.15
CA GLY A 8 15.63 3.66 -1.99
C GLY A 8 14.48 4.64 -1.69
N ILE A 9 14.26 5.63 -2.56
CA ILE A 9 13.19 6.62 -2.47
C ILE A 9 12.15 6.36 -3.56
N ILE A 10 10.88 6.37 -3.19
CA ILE A 10 9.76 6.21 -4.13
C ILE A 10 9.60 7.51 -4.93
N LYS A 11 10.03 7.51 -6.19
CA LYS A 11 9.93 8.67 -7.09
C LYS A 11 8.54 8.84 -7.67
N ASP A 12 7.95 7.74 -8.13
CA ASP A 12 6.62 7.76 -8.73
C ASP A 12 5.83 6.51 -8.38
N VAL A 13 4.52 6.65 -8.25
CA VAL A 13 3.62 5.55 -7.95
C VAL A 13 2.41 5.64 -8.86
N LYS A 14 2.11 4.54 -9.53
CA LYS A 14 0.93 4.42 -10.39
C LYS A 14 0.06 3.30 -9.89
N PHE A 15 -1.25 3.54 -9.87
CA PHE A 15 -2.22 2.53 -9.48
C PHE A 15 -3.17 2.26 -10.64
N LYS A 16 -3.66 1.01 -10.69
CA LYS A 16 -4.76 0.61 -11.54
C LYS A 16 -5.72 -0.16 -10.65
N THR A 17 -6.93 0.37 -10.50
CA THR A 17 -7.96 -0.21 -9.64
C THR A 17 -9.28 -0.20 -10.39
N PHE A 18 -10.09 -1.23 -10.17
CA PHE A 18 -11.46 -1.32 -10.66
C PHE A 18 -12.37 -1.35 -9.44
N GLY A 19 -13.24 -0.36 -9.30
CA GLY A 19 -14.08 -0.26 -8.11
C GLY A 19 -14.89 1.01 -8.05
N CYS A 20 -15.62 1.17 -6.95
CA CYS A 20 -16.40 2.38 -6.67
C CYS A 20 -15.48 3.59 -6.47
N GLY A 21 -16.02 4.81 -6.64
CA GLY A 21 -15.24 6.05 -6.49
C GLY A 21 -14.49 6.18 -5.16
N ALA A 22 -14.98 5.52 -4.09
CA ALA A 22 -14.28 5.46 -2.81
C ALA A 22 -12.95 4.69 -2.91
N ALA A 23 -12.92 3.55 -3.61
CA ALA A 23 -11.69 2.77 -3.81
C ALA A 23 -10.67 3.52 -4.67
N ILE A 24 -11.14 4.29 -5.66
CA ILE A 24 -10.28 5.16 -6.48
C ILE A 24 -9.70 6.28 -5.62
N ALA A 25 -10.52 6.94 -4.80
CA ALA A 25 -10.08 8.01 -3.91
C ALA A 25 -9.07 7.52 -2.85
N THR A 26 -9.32 6.36 -2.21
CA THR A 26 -8.39 5.78 -1.23
C THR A 26 -7.08 5.36 -1.89
N SER A 27 -7.13 4.73 -3.06
CA SER A 27 -5.92 4.34 -3.79
C SER A 27 -5.10 5.56 -4.20
N SER A 28 -5.75 6.61 -4.72
CA SER A 28 -5.09 7.85 -5.12
C SER A 28 -4.45 8.56 -3.93
N MET A 29 -5.14 8.65 -2.80
CA MET A 29 -4.59 9.30 -1.61
C MET A 29 -3.42 8.49 -1.05
N ALA A 30 -3.55 7.16 -1.01
CA ALA A 30 -2.49 6.30 -0.53
C ALA A 30 -1.21 6.45 -1.38
N THR A 31 -1.32 6.58 -2.71
CA THR A 31 -0.15 6.82 -3.57
C THR A 31 0.51 8.17 -3.32
N GLU A 32 -0.26 9.23 -3.08
CA GLU A 32 0.29 10.55 -2.76
C GLU A 32 1.00 10.55 -1.40
N LEU A 33 0.50 9.79 -0.42
CA LEU A 33 1.10 9.71 0.92
C LEU A 33 2.45 8.99 0.95
N VAL A 34 2.73 8.12 -0.02
CA VAL A 34 3.99 7.36 -0.10
C VAL A 34 4.97 7.92 -1.13
N LYS A 35 4.50 8.76 -2.06
CA LYS A 35 5.36 9.40 -3.06
C LYS A 35 6.37 10.32 -2.37
N GLY A 36 7.64 10.20 -2.76
CA GLY A 36 8.75 10.96 -2.19
C GLY A 36 9.29 10.41 -0.86
N LYS A 37 8.69 9.35 -0.32
CA LYS A 37 9.16 8.70 0.92
C LYS A 37 10.06 7.51 0.64
N THR A 38 10.79 7.10 1.67
CA THR A 38 11.56 5.86 1.65
C THR A 38 10.65 4.62 1.75
N LEU A 39 11.16 3.45 1.34
CA LEU A 39 10.40 2.19 1.44
C LEU A 39 9.95 1.89 2.88
N ASP A 40 10.81 2.12 3.87
CA ASP A 40 10.51 1.97 5.30
C ASP A 40 9.35 2.87 5.76
N GLU A 41 9.33 4.13 5.32
CA GLU A 41 8.26 5.05 5.67
C GLU A 41 6.94 4.69 4.98
N ALA A 42 7.02 4.21 3.73
CA ALA A 42 5.85 3.76 3.01
C ALA A 42 5.23 2.49 3.65
N LEU A 43 6.05 1.62 4.24
CA LEU A 43 5.58 0.44 4.99
C LEU A 43 4.86 0.81 6.30
N LYS A 44 5.18 1.97 6.89
CA LYS A 44 4.51 2.50 8.08
C LYS A 44 3.15 3.15 7.78
N LEU A 45 2.76 3.24 6.51
CA LEU A 45 1.43 3.71 6.13
C LEU A 45 0.36 2.79 6.74
N THR A 46 -0.64 3.40 7.37
CA THR A 46 -1.80 2.72 7.97
C THR A 46 -3.08 3.18 7.28
N ASN A 47 -4.14 2.35 7.33
CA ASN A 47 -5.45 2.74 6.81
C ASN A 47 -5.98 4.02 7.46
N GLN A 48 -5.68 4.25 8.75
CA GLN A 48 -6.09 5.45 9.47
C GLN A 48 -5.49 6.70 8.85
N ALA A 49 -4.20 6.68 8.52
CA ALA A 49 -3.54 7.81 7.86
C ALA A 49 -4.19 8.13 6.50
N VAL A 50 -4.60 7.11 5.74
CA VAL A 50 -5.33 7.30 4.46
C VAL A 50 -6.73 7.89 4.71
N VAL A 51 -7.43 7.41 5.74
CA VAL A 51 -8.77 7.91 6.12
C VAL A 51 -8.71 9.36 6.57
N GLU A 52 -7.73 9.71 7.41
CA GLU A 52 -7.51 11.07 7.89
C GLU A 52 -7.14 12.02 6.75
N ALA A 53 -6.28 11.58 5.83
CA ALA A 53 -5.91 12.36 4.65
C ALA A 53 -7.10 12.64 3.71
N LEU A 54 -8.13 11.78 3.72
CA LEU A 54 -9.37 11.98 2.97
C LEU A 54 -10.41 12.83 3.72
N GLY A 55 -10.12 13.30 4.94
CA GLY A 55 -11.05 14.07 5.77
C GLY A 55 -12.06 13.21 6.53
N GLY A 56 -11.77 11.91 6.65
CA GLY A 56 -12.65 10.93 7.30
C GLY A 56 -13.48 10.12 6.31
N LEU A 57 -13.69 8.85 6.64
CA LEU A 57 -14.58 7.95 5.90
C LEU A 57 -15.62 7.38 6.86
N PRO A 58 -16.86 7.18 6.40
CA PRO A 58 -17.86 6.46 7.18
C PRO A 58 -17.38 5.02 7.44
N PRO A 59 -17.72 4.43 8.60
CA PRO A 59 -17.16 3.16 9.08
C PRO A 59 -17.34 2.00 8.09
N VAL A 60 -18.45 1.98 7.35
CA VAL A 60 -18.73 0.99 6.29
C VAL A 60 -17.69 1.00 5.16
N LYS A 61 -17.06 2.14 4.86
CA LYS A 61 -16.13 2.30 3.72
C LYS A 61 -14.66 2.22 4.09
N ILE A 62 -14.34 2.00 5.38
CA ILE A 62 -12.94 1.86 5.85
C ILE A 62 -12.23 0.66 5.20
N HIS A 63 -12.98 -0.37 4.79
CA HIS A 63 -12.42 -1.52 4.05
C HIS A 63 -11.73 -1.10 2.75
N CYS A 64 -12.18 -0.03 2.07
CA CYS A 64 -11.53 0.51 0.87
C CYS A 64 -10.15 1.14 1.18
N SER A 65 -9.95 1.64 2.40
CA SER A 65 -8.68 2.19 2.85
C SER A 65 -7.70 1.07 3.23
N LEU A 66 -8.20 -0.02 3.82
CA LEU A 66 -7.42 -1.23 4.09
C LEU A 66 -6.87 -1.83 2.79
N LEU A 67 -7.69 -1.93 1.74
CA LEU A 67 -7.27 -2.43 0.43
C LEU A 67 -6.15 -1.58 -0.17
N ALA A 68 -6.23 -0.25 -0.08
CA ALA A 68 -5.19 0.65 -0.58
C ALA A 68 -3.88 0.49 0.19
N GLU A 69 -3.94 0.37 1.52
CA GLU A 69 -2.79 0.10 2.38
C GLU A 69 -2.10 -1.22 2.02
N GLN A 70 -2.87 -2.30 1.93
CA GLN A 70 -2.36 -3.62 1.57
C GLN A 70 -1.76 -3.63 0.15
N ALA A 71 -2.39 -2.94 -0.81
CA ALA A 71 -1.90 -2.88 -2.18
C ALA A 71 -0.54 -2.18 -2.30
N ILE A 72 -0.28 -1.13 -1.51
CA ILE A 72 1.03 -0.47 -1.45
C ILE A 72 2.06 -1.41 -0.87
N LYS A 73 1.74 -2.04 0.27
CA LYS A 73 2.63 -2.95 0.97
C LYS A 73 3.04 -4.13 0.11
N ALA A 74 2.09 -4.78 -0.55
CA ALA A 74 2.35 -5.87 -1.48
C ALA A 74 3.20 -5.42 -2.69
N ALA A 75 2.99 -4.20 -3.18
CA ALA A 75 3.78 -3.68 -4.30
C ALA A 75 5.23 -3.35 -3.89
N ILE A 76 5.45 -2.90 -2.65
CA ILE A 76 6.80 -2.70 -2.09
C ILE A 76 7.50 -4.05 -1.91
N GLU A 77 6.78 -5.07 -1.41
CA GLU A 77 7.32 -6.43 -1.26
C GLU A 77 7.73 -7.02 -2.61
N ASP A 78 6.86 -6.95 -3.63
CA ASP A 78 7.17 -7.42 -4.99
C ASP A 78 8.39 -6.68 -5.60
N TYR A 79 8.54 -5.39 -5.31
CA TYR A 79 9.72 -4.63 -5.72
C TYR A 79 10.99 -5.11 -5.01
N LEU A 80 10.95 -5.34 -3.70
CA LEU A 80 12.08 -5.82 -2.91
C LEU A 80 12.51 -7.24 -3.31
N GLU A 81 11.54 -8.13 -3.60
CA GLU A 81 11.82 -9.49 -4.09
C GLU A 81 12.56 -9.47 -5.44
N LYS A 82 12.24 -8.50 -6.31
CA LYS A 82 12.89 -8.32 -7.62
C LYS A 82 14.22 -7.55 -7.54
N HIS A 83 14.42 -6.76 -6.49
CA HIS A 83 15.58 -5.90 -6.30
C HIS A 83 16.24 -6.09 -4.91
N PRO A 84 16.83 -7.26 -4.64
CA PRO A 84 17.40 -7.59 -3.33
C PRO A 84 18.55 -6.65 -2.91
N GLN A 85 19.26 -6.02 -3.86
CA GLN A 85 20.30 -5.02 -3.55
C GLN A 85 19.78 -3.66 -3.04
N VAL A 86 18.49 -3.36 -3.21
CA VAL A 86 17.84 -2.12 -2.74
C VAL A 86 17.12 -2.34 -1.41
N ALA A 87 16.91 -3.60 -1.03
CA ALA A 87 16.53 -3.99 0.31
C ALA A 87 17.70 -3.68 1.26
N GLY A 88 17.73 -2.47 1.81
CA GLY A 88 18.55 -2.16 2.98
C GLY A 88 18.08 -2.96 4.21
N PRO A 89 18.11 -2.40 5.43
CA PRO A 89 17.64 -3.09 6.64
C PRO A 89 16.09 -3.19 6.72
N VAL A 90 15.43 -3.52 5.60
CA VAL A 90 13.98 -3.68 5.53
C VAL A 90 13.64 -5.10 6.01
N ASP A 91 12.96 -5.21 7.15
CA ASP A 91 12.57 -6.49 7.78
C ASP A 91 11.40 -7.19 7.05
N ILE A 92 11.68 -7.70 5.85
CA ILE A 92 10.72 -8.37 4.96
C ILE A 92 10.06 -9.60 5.62
N GLY A 93 10.81 -10.32 6.47
CA GLY A 93 10.37 -11.57 7.10
C GLY A 93 9.18 -11.39 8.06
N ARG A 94 9.12 -10.27 8.79
CA ARG A 94 7.98 -9.94 9.67
C ARG A 94 6.74 -9.53 8.88
N PHE A 95 6.95 -8.98 7.69
CA PHE A 95 5.89 -8.42 6.87
C PHE A 95 5.13 -9.49 6.07
N ARG A 96 5.85 -10.48 5.53
CA ARG A 96 5.29 -11.59 4.74
C ARG A 96 4.21 -12.36 5.49
N GLN A 97 4.37 -12.56 6.81
CA GLN A 97 3.35 -13.21 7.63
C GLN A 97 2.08 -12.34 7.75
N ALA A 98 2.22 -11.03 7.94
CA ALA A 98 1.09 -10.11 8.07
C ALA A 98 0.30 -9.91 6.77
N VAL A 99 0.96 -9.96 5.60
CA VAL A 99 0.31 -9.82 4.28
C VAL A 99 -0.30 -11.15 3.82
N GLY A 100 0.39 -12.28 4.03
CA GLY A 100 -0.11 -13.61 3.67
C GLY A 100 -1.41 -13.99 4.39
N ASP A 101 -1.57 -13.55 5.63
CA ASP A 101 -2.80 -13.74 6.41
C ASP A 101 -3.95 -12.80 5.93
N GLY A 102 -3.62 -11.68 5.28
CA GLY A 102 -4.60 -10.69 4.79
C GLY A 102 -5.15 -10.96 3.38
N LEU A 103 -4.35 -11.54 2.48
CA LEU A 103 -4.75 -11.79 1.09
C LEU A 103 -5.57 -13.08 0.88
N ASN A 104 -5.42 -14.07 1.78
CA ASN A 104 -6.17 -15.32 1.70
C ASN A 104 -7.61 -15.23 2.28
N GLY A 105 -8.02 -14.08 2.81
CA GLY A 105 -9.28 -13.94 3.57
C GLY A 105 -10.37 -13.05 2.96
N GLY A 106 -10.25 -12.54 1.73
CA GLY A 106 -11.06 -11.38 1.33
C GLY A 106 -11.52 -11.26 -0.12
N PHE A 107 -11.52 -12.33 -0.91
CA PHE A 107 -12.14 -12.34 -2.25
C PHE A 107 -13.08 -13.55 -2.39
N ALA A 108 -13.96 -13.72 -1.42
CA ALA A 108 -15.16 -14.53 -1.55
C ALA A 108 -16.33 -13.56 -1.70
N ASP A 109 -16.53 -13.13 -2.94
CA ASP A 109 -17.73 -12.43 -3.37
C ASP A 109 -18.94 -13.36 -3.14
N ASN A 110 -19.88 -12.94 -2.28
CA ASN A 110 -21.26 -13.47 -2.27
C ASN A 110 -22.05 -12.78 -3.38
#